data_AF-A0A933AHA7-F1
#
_entry.id   AF-A0A933AHA7-F1
#
_cell.length_a   1.000
_cell.length_b   1.000
_cell.length_c   1.000
_cell.angle_alpha   90.00
_cell.angle_beta   90.00
_cell.angle_gamma   90.00
#
_symmetry.space_group_name_H-M   'P 1'
#
loop_
_entity.id
_entity.type
_entity.pdbx_description
1 polymer ?
#
loop_
_entity_poly.entity_id
_entity_poly.type
_entity_poly.pdbx_seq_one_letter_code
_entity_poly.pdbx_strand_id
1 'polypeptide(L)'
;AKLLGTLRYAVEGQVGPLVTETVEQIRALGQHLPERYGVEGLLRAASLPGEGGSRLSQLYVRRCYLLCDEDYRGLEPVEQQLKELQAQLGLADAPGGV
;
A
#
# COMPACT_ATOMS: atom_id res chain seq x y z
N ALA A 1 11.27 -2.68 -2.21
CA ALA A 1 10.70 -3.73 -1.33
C ALA A 1 11.20 -3.69 0.12
N LYS A 2 12.47 -3.36 0.43
CA LYS A 2 13.04 -3.48 1.80
C LYS A 2 12.22 -2.77 2.89
N LEU A 3 11.98 -1.46 2.78
CA LEU A 3 11.25 -0.68 3.80
C LEU A 3 9.82 -1.20 4.02
N LEU A 4 9.13 -1.59 2.95
CA LEU A 4 7.79 -2.14 3.08
C LEU A 4 7.78 -3.49 3.81
N GLY A 5 8.76 -4.35 3.52
CA GLY A 5 8.95 -5.61 4.26
C GLY A 5 9.25 -5.36 5.74
N THR A 6 10.08 -4.36 6.05
CA THR A 6 10.35 -3.91 7.42
C THR A 6 9.10 -3.42 8.12
N LEU A 7 8.27 -2.61 7.46
CA LEU A 7 7.00 -2.12 8.01
C LEU A 7 6.06 -3.28 8.32
N ARG A 8 5.89 -4.23 7.38
CA ARG A 8 5.05 -5.42 7.62
C ARG A 8 5.54 -6.23 8.81
N TYR A 9 6.83 -6.51 8.88
CA TYR A 9 7.42 -7.21 10.01
C TYR A 9 7.15 -6.48 11.34
N ALA A 10 7.34 -5.15 11.37
CA ALA A 10 7.13 -4.34 12.56
C ALA A 10 5.66 -4.33 13.02
N VAL A 11 4.72 -4.25 12.07
CA VAL A 11 3.27 -4.29 12.32
C VAL A 11 2.84 -5.64 12.89
N GLU A 12 3.28 -6.75 12.30
CA GLU A 12 2.96 -8.10 12.80
C GLU A 12 3.61 -8.37 14.17
N GLY A 13 4.83 -7.85 14.40
CA GLY A 13 5.53 -7.97 15.67
C GLY A 13 5.12 -6.95 16.74
N GLN A 14 4.16 -6.06 16.45
CA GLN A 14 3.72 -4.96 17.33
C GLN A 14 4.85 -4.06 17.83
N VAL A 15 5.89 -3.85 17.02
CA VAL A 15 7.05 -3.02 17.36
C VAL A 15 6.76 -1.56 17.01
N GLY A 16 5.97 -0.89 17.85
CA GLY A 16 5.46 0.47 17.63
C GLY A 16 6.50 1.50 17.13
N PRO A 17 7.67 1.66 17.78
CA PRO A 17 8.68 2.61 17.33
C PRO A 17 9.20 2.35 15.91
N LEU A 18 9.40 1.07 15.54
CA LEU A 18 9.87 0.67 14.23
C LEU A 18 8.80 0.90 13.15
N VAL A 19 7.52 0.75 13.49
CA VAL A 19 6.39 1.10 12.61
C VAL A 19 6.45 2.59 12.27
N THR A 20 6.50 3.45 13.28
CA THR A 20 6.53 4.91 13.09
C THR A 20 7.71 5.35 12.23
N GLU A 21 8.93 4.90 12.58
CA GLU A 21 10.14 5.25 11.83
C GLU A 21 10.05 4.81 10.37
N THR A 22 9.61 3.57 10.12
CA THR A 22 9.55 3.03 8.76
C THR A 22 8.46 3.72 7.92
N VAL A 23 7.33 4.10 8.52
CA VAL A 23 6.27 4.90 7.87
C VAL A 23 6.82 6.26 7.45
N GLU A 24 7.54 6.95 8.33
CA GLU A 24 8.14 8.26 8.01
C GLU A 24 9.14 8.17 6.86
N GLN A 25 10.00 7.14 6.85
CA GLN A 25 10.94 6.92 5.76
C GLN A 25 10.25 6.66 4.41
N ILE A 26 9.23 5.81 4.39
CA ILE A 26 8.46 5.53 3.16
C ILE A 26 7.72 6.79 2.69
N ARG A 27 7.12 7.55 3.61
CA ARG A 27 6.44 8.80 3.29
C ARG A 27 7.40 9.84 2.71
N ALA A 28 8.59 10.01 3.30
CA ALA A 28 9.61 10.92 2.80
C ALA A 28 10.04 10.58 1.37
N LEU A 29 10.24 9.29 1.06
CA LEU A 29 10.52 8.85 -0.30
C LEU A 29 9.32 9.09 -1.24
N GLY A 30 8.11 8.86 -0.73
CA GLY A 30 6.86 9.04 -1.47
C GLY A 30 6.58 10.46 -1.91
N GLN A 31 7.12 11.48 -1.21
CA GLN A 31 6.99 12.89 -1.60
C GLN A 31 7.60 13.20 -2.97
N HIS A 32 8.51 12.35 -3.44
CA HIS A 32 9.14 12.48 -4.75
C HIS A 32 8.43 11.68 -5.84
N LEU A 33 7.38 10.92 -5.50
CA LEU A 33 6.61 10.12 -6.45
C LEU A 33 5.37 10.89 -6.91
N PRO A 34 4.94 10.71 -8.17
CA PRO A 34 3.67 11.24 -8.63
C PRO A 34 2.48 10.74 -7.79
N GLU A 35 1.48 11.59 -7.58
CA GLU A 35 0.29 11.28 -6.78
C GLU A 35 -0.40 9.98 -7.19
N ARG A 36 -0.40 9.68 -8.50
CA ARG A 36 -0.96 8.44 -9.07
C ARG A 36 -0.42 7.16 -8.43
N TYR A 37 0.75 7.17 -7.80
CA TYR A 37 1.31 6.01 -7.09
C TYR A 37 0.61 5.72 -5.74
N GLY A 38 -0.19 6.65 -5.19
CA GLY A 38 -1.08 6.38 -4.06
C GLY A 38 -0.34 5.94 -2.78
N VAL A 39 0.81 6.54 -2.47
CA VAL A 39 1.70 6.11 -1.38
C VAL A 39 0.98 6.07 -0.02
N GLU A 40 0.05 6.98 0.25
CA GLU A 40 -0.74 6.98 1.49
C GLU A 40 -1.72 5.79 1.57
N GLY A 41 -2.21 5.30 0.43
CA GLY A 41 -2.99 4.05 0.38
C GLY A 41 -2.13 2.84 0.73
N LEU A 42 -0.94 2.76 0.15
CA LEU A 42 0.06 1.73 0.46
C LEU A 42 0.47 1.75 1.94
N LEU A 43 0.73 2.92 2.52
CA LEU A 43 1.10 3.06 3.93
C LEU A 43 -0.02 2.59 4.86
N ARG A 44 -1.27 2.98 4.58
CA ARG A 44 -2.43 2.51 5.34
C ARG A 44 -2.58 1.00 5.27
N ALA A 45 -2.53 0.43 4.06
CA ALA A 45 -2.55 -1.00 3.83
C ALA A 45 -1.46 -1.74 4.60
N ALA A 46 -0.22 -1.27 4.49
CA ALA A 46 0.93 -1.87 5.13
C ALA A 46 0.91 -1.75 6.66
N SER A 47 0.18 -0.78 7.20
CA SER A 47 0.02 -0.59 8.65
C SER A 47 -1.11 -1.42 9.27
N LEU A 48 -1.95 -2.07 8.44
CA LEU A 48 -3.02 -2.95 8.94
C LEU A 48 -2.45 -4.31 9.37
N PRO A 49 -2.67 -4.76 10.60
CA PRO A 49 -2.21 -6.08 11.03
C PRO A 49 -2.96 -7.21 10.33
N GLY A 50 -2.33 -8.38 10.27
CA GLY A 50 -2.93 -9.60 9.77
C GLY A 50 -2.99 -9.72 8.25
N GLU A 51 -3.64 -10.79 7.79
CA GLU A 51 -3.61 -11.22 6.40
C GLU A 51 -4.23 -10.20 5.44
N GLY A 52 -5.30 -9.51 5.86
CA GLY A 52 -5.95 -8.47 5.06
C GLY A 52 -4.98 -7.34 4.69
N GLY A 53 -4.24 -6.81 5.66
CA GLY A 53 -3.23 -5.77 5.43
C GLY A 53 -2.06 -6.26 4.57
N SER A 54 -1.63 -7.51 4.78
CA SER A 54 -0.58 -8.13 3.96
C SER A 54 -1.01 -8.19 2.48
N ARG A 55 -2.19 -8.74 2.20
CA ARG A 55 -2.74 -8.84 0.83
C ARG A 55 -2.94 -7.45 0.21
N LEU A 56 -3.51 -6.51 0.95
CA LEU A 56 -3.69 -5.12 0.51
C LEU A 56 -2.35 -4.47 0.13
N SER A 57 -1.33 -4.61 0.98
CA SER A 57 -0.01 -4.02 0.72
C SER A 57 0.65 -4.60 -0.54
N GLN A 58 0.47 -5.89 -0.80
CA GLN A 58 0.97 -6.55 -2.01
C GLN A 58 0.26 -6.04 -3.27
N LEU A 59 -1.06 -5.84 -3.21
CA LEU A 59 -1.82 -5.27 -4.33
C LEU A 59 -1.37 -3.84 -4.64
N TYR A 60 -1.17 -2.98 -3.63
CA TYR A 60 -0.63 -1.64 -3.84
C TYR A 60 0.78 -1.64 -4.44
N VAL A 61 1.66 -2.56 -4.03
CA VAL A 61 2.99 -2.70 -4.66
C VAL A 61 2.86 -3.10 -6.12
N ARG A 62 2.00 -4.08 -6.43
CA ARG A 62 1.77 -4.52 -7.80
C ARG A 62 1.21 -3.38 -8.66
N ARG A 63 0.27 -2.60 -8.12
CA ARG A 63 -0.26 -1.38 -8.72
C ARG A 63 0.85 -0.39 -9.07
N CYS A 64 1.77 -0.13 -8.14
CA CYS A 64 2.91 0.76 -8.38
C CYS A 64 3.82 0.28 -9.52
N TYR A 65 4.09 -1.02 -9.63
CA TYR A 65 4.87 -1.56 -10.75
C TYR A 65 4.14 -1.39 -12.09
N LEU A 66 2.84 -1.69 -12.13
CA LEU A 66 2.04 -1.54 -13.35
C LEU A 66 1.93 -0.08 -13.81
N LEU A 67 1.82 0.86 -12.87
CA LEU A 67 1.86 2.31 -13.15
C LEU A 67 3.24 2.78 -13.63
N CYS A 68 4.31 2.16 -13.16
CA CYS A 68 5.67 2.43 -13.62
C CYS A 68 5.89 1.95 -15.06
N ASP A 69 5.30 0.79 -15.40
CA ASP A 69 5.39 0.18 -16.73
C ASP A 69 4.33 0.71 -17.71
N GLU A 70 3.46 1.64 -17.26
CA GLU A 70 2.31 2.17 -18.02
C GLU A 70 1.36 1.06 -18.54
N ASP A 71 1.34 -0.10 -17.86
CA ASP A 71 0.46 -1.23 -18.19
C ASP A 71 -0.93 -1.05 -17.56
N TYR A 72 -1.73 -0.20 -18.19
CA TYR A 72 -3.11 0.07 -17.77
C TYR A 72 -4.04 -1.14 -17.89
N ARG A 73 -3.73 -2.10 -18.78
CA ARG A 73 -4.53 -3.32 -18.94
C ARG A 73 -4.31 -4.28 -17.77
N GLY A 74 -3.07 -4.41 -17.31
CA GLY A 74 -2.74 -5.15 -16.10
C GLY A 74 -3.19 -4.43 -14.83
N LEU A 75 -3.29 -3.10 -14.85
CA LEU A 75 -3.71 -2.27 -13.71
C LEU A 75 -5.19 -2.49 -13.33
N GLU A 76 -6.08 -2.54 -14.32
CA GLU A 76 -7.53 -2.67 -14.12
C GLU A 76 -7.96 -3.81 -13.18
N PRO A 77 -7.50 -5.07 -13.35
CA PRO A 77 -7.85 -6.15 -12.42
C PRO A 77 -7.24 -5.98 -11.03
N VAL A 78 -6.13 -5.23 -10.89
CA VAL A 78 -5.53 -4.93 -9.59
C VAL A 78 -6.34 -3.88 -8.84
N GLU A 79 -6.81 -2.83 -9.53
CA GLU A 79 -7.73 -1.84 -8.94
C GLU A 79 -9.02 -2.50 -8.44
N GLN A 80 -9.58 -3.43 -9.23
CA GLN A 80 -10.79 -4.15 -8.84
C GLN A 80 -10.57 -5.01 -7.58
N GLN A 81 -9.45 -5.74 -7.51
CA GLN A 81 -9.09 -6.52 -6.31
C GLN A 81 -8.85 -5.64 -5.08
N LEU A 82 -8.24 -4.47 -5.26
CA LEU A 82 -8.05 -3.49 -4.18
C LEU A 82 -9.41 -3.07 -3.62
N LYS A 83 -10.32 -2.67 -4.50
CA LYS A 83 -11.67 -2.23 -4.13
C LYS A 83 -12.46 -3.33 -3.40
N GLU A 84 -12.42 -4.55 -3.92
CA GLU A 84 -13.09 -5.70 -3.30
C GLU A 84 -12.53 -6.01 -1.92
N LEU A 85 -11.20 -6.03 -1.77
CA LEU A 85 -10.56 -6.33 -0.49
C LEU A 85 -10.77 -5.20 0.53
N GLN A 86 -10.74 -3.93 0.10
CA GLN A 86 -11.07 -2.80 0.95
C GLN A 86 -12.52 -2.89 1.47
N ALA A 87 -13.47 -3.23 0.60
CA ALA A 87 -14.86 -3.42 0.98
C ALA A 87 -15.02 -4.58 2.00
N GLN A 88 -14.32 -5.70 1.79
CA GLN A 88 -14.33 -6.83 2.74
C GLN A 88 -13.78 -6.46 4.11
N LEU A 89 -12.80 -5.55 4.16
CA LEU A 89 -12.16 -5.08 5.38
C LEU A 89 -12.87 -3.87 6.01
N GLY A 90 -13.97 -3.38 5.42
CA GLY A 90 -14.70 -2.21 5.89
C GLY A 90 -13.91 -0.90 5.78
N LEU A 91 -12.91 -0.85 4.89
CA LEU A 91 -12.11 0.35 4.63
C LEU A 91 -12.81 1.17 3.56
N ALA A 92 -13.17 2.42 3.88
CA ALA A 92 -13.71 3.34 2.89
C ALA A 92 -12.67 3.67 1.82
N ASP A 93 -13.12 3.74 0.56
CA ASP A 93 -12.31 4.13 -0.60
C ASP A 93 -11.65 5.49 -0.34
N ALA A 94 -10.31 5.52 -0.35
CA ALA A 94 -9.59 6.77 -0.29
C ALA A 94 -9.55 7.33 -1.72
N PRO A 95 -10.05 8.57 -1.96
CA PRO A 95 -10.16 9.10 -3.31
C PRO A 95 -8.77 9.22 -3.93
N GLY A 96 -8.50 8.43 -4.97
CA GLY A 96 -7.22 8.42 -5.67
C GLY A 96 -7.29 7.88 -7.09
N GLY A 97 -8.48 7.91 -7.69
CA GLY A 97 -8.73 7.43 -9.05
C GLY A 97 -9.73 8.32 -9.77
N VAL A 98 -9.26 9.46 -10.28
CA VAL A 98 -9.75 10.11 -11.51
C VAL A 98 -8.52 10.57 -12.28
#